data_AF-A0A942A1U5-F1
#
_entry.id   AF-A0A942A1U5-F1
#
_cell.length_a   1.000
_cell.length_b   1.000
_cell.length_c   1.000
_cell.angle_alpha   90.00
_cell.angle_beta   90.00
_cell.angle_gamma   90.00
#
_symmetry.space_group_name_H-M   'P 1'
#
loop_
_entity.id
_entity.type
_entity.pdbx_description
1 polymer ?
#
loop_
_entity_poly.entity_id
_entity_poly.type
_entity_poly.pdbx_seq_one_letter_code
_entity_poly.pdbx_strand_id
1 'polypeptide(L)' 'MPVSQKIKTLEELAPLLRQFHQSGQTVVFTNGCFDLLHVGHVRYLAAARGEGDLLVVGVNSDRSVKAIKGDRRPIVP' A
#
# COMPACT_ATOMS: atom_id res chain seq x y z
N MET A 1 9.65 -13.58 -4.62
CA MET A 1 8.33 -13.86 -4.03
C MET A 1 7.25 -13.60 -5.06
N PRO A 2 6.27 -14.50 -5.23
CA PRO A 2 5.07 -14.24 -6.03
C PRO A 2 4.34 -12.98 -5.57
N VAL A 3 3.77 -12.22 -6.49
CA VAL A 3 3.02 -10.97 -6.19
C VAL A 3 1.84 -11.24 -5.24
N SER A 4 1.16 -12.37 -5.42
CA SER A 4 0.01 -12.78 -4.59
C SER A 4 0.32 -12.90 -3.11
N GLN A 5 1.57 -13.17 -2.72
CA GLN A 5 1.94 -13.28 -1.30
C GLN A 5 1.96 -11.91 -0.59
N LYS A 6 1.96 -10.80 -1.34
CA LYS A 6 2.04 -9.43 -0.79
C LYS A 6 0.67 -8.78 -0.59
N ILE A 7 -0.38 -9.32 -1.21
CA ILE A 7 -1.74 -8.84 -1.05
C ILE A 7 -2.31 -9.47 0.22
N LYS A 8 -2.73 -8.64 1.17
CA LYS A 8 -3.22 -9.07 2.48
C LYS A 8 -4.49 -8.31 2.84
N THR A 9 -5.48 -9.00 3.40
CA THR A 9 -6.59 -8.33 4.08
C THR A 9 -6.11 -7.74 5.41
N LEU A 10 -6.94 -6.91 6.05
CA LEU A 10 -6.61 -6.36 7.36
C LEU A 10 -6.47 -7.47 8.42
N GLU A 11 -7.31 -8.49 8.34
CA GLU A 11 -7.31 -9.64 9.25
C GLU A 11 -6.02 -10.45 9.12
N GLU A 12 -5.52 -10.61 7.89
CA GLU A 12 -4.26 -11.30 7.61
C GLU A 12 -3.03 -10.44 7.98
N LEU A 13 -3.13 -9.12 7.80
CA LEU A 13 -2.04 -8.18 8.03
C LEU A 13 -1.82 -7.89 9.52
N ALA A 14 -2.90 -7.75 10.30
CA ALA A 14 -2.83 -7.44 11.73
C ALA A 14 -1.88 -8.33 12.55
N PRO A 15 -1.91 -9.68 12.45
CA PRO A 15 -0.97 -10.52 13.19
C PRO A 15 0.49 -10.33 12.74
N LEU A 16 0.73 -10.09 11.45
CA LEU A 16 2.08 -9.81 10.94
C LEU A 16 2.62 -8.49 11.53
N LEU A 17 1.81 -7.43 11.53
CA LEU A 17 2.21 -6.15 12.12
C LEU A 17 2.54 -6.26 13.60
N ARG A 18 1.79 -7.08 14.36
CA ARG A 18 2.10 -7.35 15.77
C ARG A 18 3.47 -8.03 15.92
N GLN A 19 3.83 -8.99 15.05
CA GLN A 19 5.14 -9.64 15.09
C GLN A 19 6.28 -8.66 14.79
N PHE A 20 6.11 -7.79 13.79
CA PHE A 20 7.09 -6.74 13.48
C PHE A 20 7.25 -5.76 14.64
N HIS A 21 6.14 -5.33 15.24
CA HIS A 21 6.17 -4.42 16.38
C HIS A 21 6.84 -5.07 17.61
N GLN A 22 6.54 -6.34 17.90
CA GLN A 22 7.15 -7.09 19.01
C GLN A 22 8.66 -7.33 18.83
N SER A 23 9.14 -7.36 17.59
CA SER A 23 10.57 -7.48 17.28
C SER A 23 11.30 -6.14 17.21
N GLY A 24 10.62 -5.03 17.54
CA GLY A 24 11.20 -3.68 17.52
C GLY A 24 11.46 -3.15 16.10
N GLN A 25 10.90 -3.78 15.08
CA GLN A 25 11.05 -3.36 13.68
C GLN A 25 10.12 -2.19 13.36
N THR A 26 10.59 -1.30 12.48
CA THR A 26 9.86 -0.13 12.01
C THR A 26 8.98 -0.48 10.83
N VAL A 27 7.67 -0.26 10.98
CA VAL A 27 6.70 -0.42 9.89
C VAL A 27 6.36 0.95 9.32
N VAL A 28 6.64 1.15 8.03
CA VAL A 28 6.25 2.32 7.26
C VAL A 28 4.90 2.06 6.61
N PHE A 29 4.02 3.05 6.64
CA PHE A 29 2.72 3.00 5.99
C PHE A 29 2.54 4.14 5.00
N THR A 30 1.97 3.83 3.86
CA THR A 30 1.41 4.82 2.93
C THR A 30 0.13 4.31 2.30
N ASN A 31 -0.65 5.19 1.68
CA ASN A 31 -1.79 4.82 0.87
C ASN A 31 -1.84 5.61 -0.44
N GLY A 32 -2.55 5.06 -1.42
CA GLY A 32 -2.80 5.75 -2.67
C GLY A 32 -3.70 4.96 -3.60
N CYS A 33 -4.25 5.69 -4.56
CA CYS A 33 -5.09 5.12 -5.61
C CYS A 33 -4.26 4.39 -6.68
N PHE A 34 -3.06 4.87 -6.97
CA PHE A 34 -2.12 4.29 -7.96
C PHE A 34 -2.70 3.94 -9.34
N ASP A 35 -3.82 4.58 -9.72
CA ASP A 35 -4.57 4.40 -10.98
C ASP A 35 -3.66 4.26 -12.22
N LEU A 36 -2.85 5.29 -12.48
CA LEU A 36 -1.81 5.24 -13.50
C LEU A 36 -0.44 5.27 -12.83
N LEU A 37 0.20 4.10 -12.75
CA LEU A 37 1.55 4.00 -12.25
C LEU A 37 2.53 4.73 -13.19
N HIS A 38 3.42 5.50 -12.59
CA HIS A 38 4.46 6.25 -13.29
C HIS A 38 5.71 6.35 -12.41
N VAL A 39 6.81 6.84 -12.98
CA VAL A 39 8.12 6.93 -12.30
C VAL A 39 8.06 7.63 -10.95
N GLY A 40 7.23 8.66 -10.80
CA GLY A 40 6.97 9.32 -9.52
C GLY A 40 6.52 8.36 -8.40
N HIS A 41 5.56 7.46 -8.67
CA HIS A 41 5.10 6.47 -7.69
C HIS A 41 6.19 5.47 -7.33
N VAL A 42 6.98 5.01 -8.31
CA VAL A 42 8.07 4.06 -8.06
C VAL A 42 9.13 4.71 -7.16
N ARG A 43 9.56 5.94 -7.48
CA ARG A 43 10.50 6.71 -6.65
C ARG A 43 9.96 6.93 -5.24
N TYR A 44 8.69 7.31 -5.14
CA TYR A 44 7.99 7.53 -3.88
C TYR A 44 7.96 6.26 -3.02
N LEU A 45 7.51 5.13 -3.57
CA LEU A 45 7.42 3.87 -2.84
C LEU A 45 8.81 3.30 -2.49
N ALA A 46 9.81 3.51 -3.35
CA ALA A 46 11.19 3.13 -3.06
C ALA A 46 11.76 3.94 -1.90
N ALA A 47 11.53 5.26 -1.88
CA ALA A 47 11.91 6.11 -0.76
C ALA A 47 11.20 5.68 0.52
N ALA A 48 9.87 5.49 0.49
CA ALA A 48 9.11 5.02 1.64
C ALA A 48 9.59 3.65 2.16
N ARG A 49 10.00 2.74 1.26
CA ARG A 49 10.58 1.46 1.66
C ARG A 49 11.93 1.64 2.38
N GLY A 50 12.69 2.69 2.10
CA GLY A 50 13.97 2.99 2.76
C GLY A 50 13.84 3.47 4.21
N GLU A 51 12.65 3.94 4.62
CA GLU A 51 12.41 4.53 5.96
C GLU A 51 12.12 3.50 7.06
N GLY A 52 12.24 2.19 6.78
CA GLY A 52 12.00 1.16 7.79
C GLY A 52 12.19 -0.27 7.28
N ASP A 53 11.72 -1.24 8.06
CA ASP A 53 11.92 -2.66 7.82
C ASP A 53 10.82 -3.28 6.96
N LEU A 54 9.60 -2.74 7.07
CA LEU A 54 8.43 -3.17 6.32
C LEU A 54 7.67 -1.96 5.76
N LEU A 55 7.34 -1.98 4.46
CA LEU A 55 6.43 -1.02 3.85
C LEU A 55 5.06 -1.66 3.63
N VAL A 56 4.02 -1.07 4.22
CA VAL A 56 2.62 -1.38 3.95
C VAL A 56 2.04 -0.30 3.05
N VAL A 57 1.40 -0.72 1.95
CA VAL A 57 0.75 0.19 1.00
C VAL A 57 -0.75 -0.11 0.99
N GLY A 58 -1.56 0.83 1.48
CA GLY A 58 -3.00 0.80 1.34
C GLY A 58 -3.41 1.23 -0.08
N VAL A 59 -4.12 0.36 -0.80
CA VAL A 59 -4.68 0.69 -2.12
C VAL A 59 -6.14 1.11 -1.95
N ASN A 60 -6.49 2.31 -2.41
CA ASN A 60 -7.88 2.76 -2.33
C ASN A 60 -8.78 1.91 -3.24
N SER A 61 -9.98 1.58 -2.76
CA SER A 61 -10.99 0.92 -3.58
C SER A 61 -11.54 1.86 -4.66
N ASP A 62 -12.04 1.31 -5.76
CA ASP A 62 -12.71 2.08 -6.82
C ASP A 62 -13.79 3.01 -6.28
N ARG A 63 -14.58 2.54 -5.30
CA ARG A 63 -15.60 3.36 -4.63
C ARG A 63 -14.99 4.59 -3.97
N SER A 64 -13.88 4.42 -3.24
CA SER A 64 -13.19 5.53 -2.58
C SER A 64 -12.59 6.49 -3.59
N VAL A 65 -12.04 5.99 -4.69
CA VAL A 65 -11.45 6.81 -5.76
C VAL A 65 -12.52 7.62 -6.49
N LYS A 66 -13.65 7.00 -6.85
CA LYS A 66 -14.81 7.68 -7.47
C LYS A 66 -15.32 8.83 -6.61
N ALA A 67 -15.44 8.60 -5.30
CA ALA A 67 -15.90 9.63 -4.37
C ALA A 67 -14.97 10.87 -4.32
N ILE A 68 -13.67 10.71 -4.61
CA ILE A 68 -12.68 11.79 -4.54
C ILE A 68 -12.44 12.42 -5.91
N LYS A 69 -12.37 11.62 -6.97
CA LYS A 69 -11.92 12.02 -8.31
C LYS A 69 -13.05 12.05 -9.36
N GLY A 70 -14.26 11.69 -8.97
CA GLY A 70 -15.44 11.61 -9.83
C GLY A 70 -15.58 10.26 -10.54
N ASP A 71 -16.74 10.04 -11.15
CA ASP A 71 -17.19 8.73 -11.65
C ASP A 71 -16.35 8.15 -12.79
N ARG A 72 -15.54 8.98 -13.47
CA ARG A 72 -14.65 8.57 -14.56
C ARG A 72 -13.30 8.02 -14.09
N ARG A 73 -13.11 7.85 -12.78
CA ARG A 73 -11.88 7.33 -12.16
C ARG A 73 -12.22 6.20 -11.18
N PRO A 74 -11.35 5.18 -11.00
CA PRO A 74 -10.07 4.99 -11.65
C PRO A 74 -10.21 4.55 -13.12
N ILE A 75 -9.16 4.72 -13.91
CA ILE A 75 -9.01 4.17 -15.27
C ILE A 75 -8.63 2.69 -15.20
N VAL A 76 -7.79 2.32 -14.23
CA VAL A 76 -7.36 0.94 -13.97
C VAL A 76 -7.95 0.47 -12.64
N PRO A 77 -8.89 -0.48 -12.65
CA PRO A 77 -9.44 -1.11 -11.43
C PRO A 77 -8.53 -2.21 -10.87
#